data_AF-A0A6U5LNE4-F1
#
_entry.id   AF-A0A6U5LNE4-F1
#
_cell.length_a   1.000
_cell.length_b   1.000
_cell.length_c   1.000
_cell.angle_alpha   90.00
_cell.angle_beta   90.00
_cell.angle_gamma   90.00
#
_symmetry.space_group_name_H-M   'P 1'
#
loop_
_entity.id
_entity.type
_entity.pdbx_description
1 polymer ?
#
loop_
_entity_poly.entity_id
_entity_poly.type
_entity_poly.pdbx_seq_one_letter_code
_entity_poly.pdbx_strand_id
1 'polypeptide(L)'
;KWFNAFPPADGISTTLSPSQIITGAHKPDCNNLKLAFGSYAMVKDSSKGMNARMIDAIALRPSNDRGGYYFMSLLTGKRIHGYQWTELPIPDHVQARVEELAKAEEQPLVNEHGFFFE
;
A
#
# COMPACT_ATOMS: atom_id res chain seq x y z
N LYS A 1 2.71 -12.79 -1.94
CA LYS A 1 3.99 -13.16 -1.29
C LYS A 1 5.10 -12.80 -2.26
N TRP A 2 5.96 -11.84 -1.94
CA TRP A 2 6.99 -11.31 -2.86
C TRP A 2 8.42 -11.70 -2.46
N PHE A 3 8.56 -12.50 -1.40
CA PHE A 3 9.85 -13.00 -0.96
C PHE A 3 10.48 -13.85 -2.05
N ASN A 4 11.73 -13.55 -2.42
CA ASN A 4 12.47 -14.23 -3.49
C ASN A 4 11.72 -14.28 -4.83
N ALA A 5 10.90 -13.27 -5.12
CA ALA A 5 10.09 -13.21 -6.33
C ALA A 5 10.84 -12.65 -7.55
N PHE A 6 12.05 -12.14 -7.34
CA PHE A 6 12.94 -11.63 -8.39
C PHE A 6 14.24 -12.45 -8.42
N PRO A 7 14.82 -12.68 -9.60
CA PRO A 7 16.13 -13.31 -9.70
C PRO A 7 17.20 -12.39 -9.07
N PRO A 8 18.08 -12.93 -8.21
CA PRO A 8 19.17 -12.15 -7.66
C PRO A 8 20.22 -11.85 -8.73
N ALA A 9 20.92 -10.72 -8.62
CA ALA A 9 21.90 -10.28 -9.61
C ALA A 9 23.08 -11.26 -9.76
N ASP A 10 23.43 -11.93 -8.67
CA ASP A 10 24.46 -12.97 -8.57
C ASP A 10 23.88 -14.41 -8.63
N GLY A 11 22.61 -14.54 -9.03
CA GLY A 11 21.93 -15.82 -9.15
C GLY A 11 22.35 -16.64 -10.36
N ILE A 12 22.18 -17.97 -10.25
CA ILE A 12 22.43 -18.91 -11.35
C ILE A 12 21.48 -18.68 -12.54
N SER A 13 20.24 -18.24 -12.28
CA SER A 13 19.26 -17.92 -13.32
C SER A 13 19.02 -16.43 -13.39
N THR A 14 19.16 -15.87 -14.60
CA THR A 14 18.84 -14.47 -14.90
C THR A 14 17.35 -14.22 -15.14
N THR A 15 16.57 -15.29 -15.35
CA THR A 15 15.15 -15.22 -15.73
C THR A 15 14.21 -15.77 -14.67
N LEU A 16 14.62 -16.82 -13.95
CA LEU A 16 13.78 -17.48 -12.95
C LEU A 16 14.20 -17.06 -11.54
N SER A 17 13.25 -16.52 -10.78
CA SER A 17 13.46 -16.26 -9.36
C SER A 17 13.53 -17.56 -8.55
N PRO A 18 14.21 -17.56 -7.38
CA PRO A 18 14.22 -18.74 -6.51
C PRO A 18 12.81 -19.21 -6.13
N SER A 19 11.85 -18.30 -5.94
CA SER A 19 10.45 -18.67 -5.69
C SER A 19 9.80 -19.34 -6.91
N GLN A 20 10.12 -18.91 -8.13
CA GLN A 20 9.65 -19.53 -9.37
C GLN A 20 10.16 -20.96 -9.51
N ILE A 21 11.44 -21.20 -9.20
CA ILE A 21 12.04 -22.55 -9.28
C ILE A 21 11.35 -23.51 -8.33
N ILE A 22 11.07 -23.06 -7.10
CA ILE A 22 10.48 -23.90 -6.05
C ILE A 22 8.97 -24.10 -6.27
N THR A 23 8.24 -23.05 -6.64
CA THR A 23 6.76 -23.04 -6.62
C THR A 23 6.15 -23.21 -8.02
N GLY A 24 6.92 -22.94 -9.09
CA GLY A 24 6.39 -22.84 -10.46
C GLY A 24 5.49 -21.62 -10.71
N ALA A 25 5.26 -20.77 -9.70
CA ALA A 25 4.40 -19.59 -9.81
C ALA A 25 5.03 -18.51 -10.68
N HIS A 26 4.24 -17.80 -11.49
CA HIS A 26 4.73 -16.72 -12.34
C HIS A 26 5.35 -15.56 -11.54
N LYS A 27 6.26 -14.82 -12.19
CA LYS A 27 6.80 -13.57 -11.63
C LYS A 27 5.66 -12.61 -11.27
N PRO A 28 5.78 -11.85 -10.17
CA PRO A 28 4.78 -10.85 -9.82
C PRO A 28 4.63 -9.83 -10.94
N ASP A 29 3.39 -9.52 -11.31
CA ASP A 29 3.09 -8.47 -12.29
C ASP A 29 3.07 -7.10 -11.61
N CYS A 30 4.17 -6.36 -11.78
CA CYS A 30 4.33 -5.03 -11.21
C CYS A 30 3.55 -3.94 -11.98
N ASN A 31 2.93 -4.23 -13.12
CA ASN A 31 2.16 -3.24 -13.88
C ASN A 31 0.96 -2.68 -13.11
N ASN A 32 0.47 -3.45 -12.14
CA ASN A 32 -0.65 -3.06 -11.30
C ASN A 32 -0.23 -2.21 -10.07
N LEU A 33 1.07 -1.99 -9.86
CA LEU A 33 1.61 -1.14 -8.80
C LEU A 33 1.55 0.33 -9.20
N LYS A 34 0.33 0.87 -9.19
CA LYS A 34 0.07 2.24 -9.63
C LYS A 34 0.35 3.29 -8.55
N LEU A 35 0.53 2.88 -7.30
CA LEU A 35 0.63 3.79 -6.16
C LEU A 35 1.66 3.28 -5.15
N ALA A 36 2.54 4.17 -4.67
CA ALA A 36 3.51 3.85 -3.65
C ALA A 36 2.82 3.65 -2.28
N PHE A 37 3.42 2.83 -1.42
CA PHE A 37 2.98 2.73 -0.04
C PHE A 37 3.11 4.10 0.63
N GLY A 38 2.09 4.53 1.35
CA GLY A 38 2.12 5.83 2.06
C GLY A 38 1.70 7.03 1.21
N SER A 39 1.51 6.90 -0.11
CA SER A 39 0.98 7.99 -0.94
C SER A 39 -0.39 8.45 -0.44
N TYR A 40 -0.58 9.77 -0.37
CA TYR A 40 -1.88 10.36 -0.09
C TYR A 40 -2.74 10.35 -1.37
N ALA A 41 -3.97 9.85 -1.23
CA ALA A 41 -4.88 9.76 -2.34
C ALA A 41 -6.32 10.03 -1.89
N MET A 42 -7.06 10.72 -2.76
CA MET A 42 -8.48 10.93 -2.60
C MET A 42 -9.23 9.80 -3.32
N VAL A 43 -9.81 8.89 -2.54
CA VAL A 43 -10.44 7.65 -3.02
C VAL A 43 -11.92 7.87 -3.24
N LYS A 44 -12.43 7.48 -4.41
CA LYS A 44 -13.86 7.54 -4.71
C LYS A 44 -14.55 6.29 -4.15
N ASP A 45 -15.57 6.50 -3.31
CA ASP A 45 -16.36 5.40 -2.78
C ASP A 45 -17.17 4.69 -3.88
N SER A 46 -16.84 3.43 -4.15
CA SER A 46 -17.54 2.62 -5.15
C SER A 46 -18.97 2.22 -4.74
N SER A 47 -19.34 2.35 -3.46
CA SER A 47 -20.68 2.01 -2.96
C SER A 47 -21.76 2.97 -3.46
N LYS A 48 -21.41 4.22 -3.74
CA LYS A 48 -22.38 5.30 -3.95
C LYS A 48 -22.31 5.89 -5.35
N GLY A 49 -22.62 5.08 -6.38
CA GLY A 49 -22.90 5.49 -7.76
C GLY A 49 -22.41 6.88 -8.21
N MET A 50 -23.33 7.77 -8.61
CA MET A 50 -23.02 9.06 -9.25
C MET A 50 -22.61 10.17 -8.26
N ASN A 51 -23.00 10.06 -6.99
CA ASN A 51 -22.64 10.99 -5.90
C ASN A 51 -21.67 10.35 -4.91
N ALA A 52 -20.65 9.69 -5.43
CA ALA A 52 -19.66 9.01 -4.61
C ALA A 52 -18.86 10.06 -3.82
N ARG A 53 -18.88 9.94 -2.50
CA ARG A 53 -18.06 10.77 -1.62
C ARG A 53 -16.59 10.45 -1.90
N MET A 54 -15.78 11.50 -1.99
CA MET A 54 -14.33 11.38 -1.98
C MET A 54 -13.84 11.24 -0.55
N ILE A 55 -13.01 10.22 -0.31
CA ILE A 55 -12.47 9.86 1.00
C ILE A 55 -10.97 10.11 0.99
N ASP A 56 -10.52 10.96 1.91
CA ASP A 56 -9.10 11.17 2.16
C ASP A 56 -8.49 9.91 2.78
N ALA A 57 -7.47 9.38 2.11
CA ALA A 57 -6.88 8.10 2.49
C ALA A 57 -5.41 7.99 2.11
N ILE A 58 -4.73 7.02 2.73
CA ILE A 58 -3.35 6.67 2.42
C ILE A 58 -3.29 5.30 1.78
N ALA A 59 -2.46 5.17 0.76
CA ALA A 59 -2.23 3.93 0.03
C ALA A 59 -1.55 2.88 0.91
N LEU A 60 -2.13 1.68 0.99
CA LEU A 60 -1.55 0.55 1.72
C LEU A 60 -0.94 -0.46 0.75
N ARG A 61 -1.76 -1.15 -0.03
CA ARG A 61 -1.27 -2.20 -0.94
C ARG A 61 -2.26 -2.45 -2.06
N PRO A 62 -1.79 -2.97 -3.20
CA PRO A 62 -2.70 -3.53 -4.19
C PRO A 62 -3.56 -4.65 -3.56
N SER A 63 -4.81 -4.70 -4.01
CA SER A 63 -5.82 -5.68 -3.59
C SER A 63 -5.72 -6.94 -4.44
N ASN A 64 -5.66 -6.76 -5.77
CA ASN A 64 -5.67 -7.81 -6.77
C ASN A 64 -4.95 -7.34 -8.06
N ASP A 65 -4.81 -8.25 -9.01
CA ASP A 65 -4.23 -7.97 -10.33
C ASP A 65 -5.19 -7.23 -11.27
N ARG A 66 -6.36 -6.78 -10.76
CA ARG A 66 -7.35 -5.99 -11.51
C ARG A 66 -7.24 -4.49 -11.22
N GLY A 67 -6.17 -4.08 -10.54
CA GLY A 67 -5.89 -2.68 -10.25
C GLY A 67 -6.68 -2.08 -9.09
N GLY A 68 -7.30 -2.90 -8.23
CA GLY A 68 -7.86 -2.41 -6.96
C GLY A 68 -6.76 -2.16 -5.93
N TYR A 69 -6.94 -1.18 -5.06
CA TYR A 69 -6.04 -0.88 -3.94
C TYR A 69 -6.79 -0.90 -2.62
N TYR A 70 -6.06 -1.29 -1.57
CA TYR A 70 -6.44 -1.03 -0.20
C TYR A 70 -5.85 0.30 0.24
N PHE A 71 -6.68 1.09 0.91
CA PHE A 71 -6.32 2.38 1.48
C PHE A 71 -6.70 2.43 2.95
N MET A 72 -6.08 3.31 3.72
CA MET A 72 -6.46 3.63 5.09
C MET A 72 -7.17 4.98 5.09
N SER A 73 -8.42 5.03 5.54
CA SER A 73 -9.17 6.30 5.63
C SER A 73 -8.59 7.18 6.74
N LEU A 74 -8.28 8.43 6.44
CA LEU A 74 -7.80 9.39 7.44
C LEU A 74 -8.89 9.83 8.43
N LEU A 75 -10.15 9.70 8.06
CA LEU A 75 -11.27 10.02 8.95
C LEU A 75 -11.40 8.99 10.08
N THR A 76 -11.33 7.70 9.75
CA THR A 76 -11.69 6.62 10.68
C THR A 76 -10.52 5.71 11.07
N GLY A 77 -9.37 5.81 10.41
CA GLY A 77 -8.27 4.85 10.52
C GLY A 77 -8.56 3.49 9.86
N LYS A 78 -9.78 3.25 9.37
CA LYS A 78 -10.17 1.94 8.84
C LYS A 78 -9.66 1.71 7.42
N ARG A 79 -9.36 0.44 7.13
CA ARG A 79 -9.04 -0.01 5.77
C ARG A 79 -10.27 0.05 4.87
N ILE A 80 -10.15 0.73 3.75
CA ILE A 80 -11.12 0.80 2.66
C ILE A 80 -10.53 0.20 1.39
N HIS A 81 -11.39 -0.14 0.43
CA HIS A 81 -11.00 -0.69 -0.86
C HIS A 81 -11.52 0.23 -1.97
N GLY A 82 -10.67 0.54 -2.95
CA GLY A 82 -11.00 1.46 -4.04
C GLY A 82 -10.37 1.06 -5.37
N TYR A 83 -11.07 1.39 -6.46
CA TYR A 83 -10.59 1.22 -7.85
C TYR A 83 -10.30 2.55 -8.55
N GLN A 84 -10.82 3.66 -8.01
CA GLN A 84 -10.69 4.99 -8.57
C GLN A 84 -10.20 5.92 -7.48
N TRP A 85 -9.07 6.58 -7.74
CA TRP A 85 -8.44 7.51 -6.82
C TRP A 85 -7.68 8.58 -7.59
N THR A 86 -7.40 9.68 -6.91
CA THR A 86 -6.49 10.73 -7.39
C THR A 86 -5.36 10.87 -6.38
N GLU A 87 -4.11 10.69 -6.82
CA GLU A 87 -2.93 10.91 -5.98
C GLU A 87 -2.73 12.41 -5.78
N LEU A 88 -2.42 12.81 -4.55
CA LEU A 88 -2.22 14.20 -4.15
C LEU A 88 -0.91 14.32 -3.35
N PRO A 89 -0.22 15.48 -3.42
CA PRO A 89 0.95 15.72 -2.58
C PRO A 89 0.53 15.67 -1.11
N ILE A 90 1.39 15.15 -0.24
CA ILE A 90 1.11 14.99 1.20
C ILE A 90 1.23 16.37 1.88
N PRO A 91 0.12 16.97 2.36
CA PRO A 91 0.16 18.19 3.15
C PRO A 91 0.41 17.87 4.64
N ASP A 92 0.85 18.87 5.39
CA ASP A 92 1.18 18.73 6.82
C ASP A 92 0.03 18.17 7.66
N HIS A 93 -1.21 18.54 7.36
CA HIS A 93 -2.39 18.05 8.09
C HIS A 93 -2.62 16.54 7.91
N VAL A 94 -2.20 15.95 6.78
CA VAL A 94 -2.29 14.51 6.56
C VAL A 94 -1.28 13.79 7.43
N GLN A 95 -0.05 14.31 7.53
CA GLN A 95 0.98 13.74 8.40
C GLN A 95 0.53 13.77 9.86
N ALA A 96 0.10 14.94 10.35
CA ALA A 96 -0.43 15.10 11.70
C ALA A 96 -1.59 14.13 11.98
N ARG A 97 -2.51 13.96 11.02
CA ARG A 97 -3.65 13.05 11.20
C ARG A 97 -3.23 11.58 11.29
N VAL A 98 -2.22 11.17 10.53
CA VAL A 98 -1.68 9.80 10.61
C VAL A 98 -1.00 9.57 11.96
N GLU A 99 -0.23 10.53 12.44
CA GLU A 99 0.40 10.47 13.76
C GLU A 99 -0.63 10.37 14.89
N GLU A 100 -1.72 11.13 14.81
CA GLU A 100 -2.84 11.02 15.74
C GLU A 100 -3.45 9.61 15.75
N LEU A 101 -3.70 9.04 14.57
CA LEU A 101 -4.25 7.69 14.43
C LEU A 101 -3.28 6.65 14.99
N ALA A 102 -1.97 6.78 14.71
CA ALA A 102 -0.95 5.88 15.22
C ALA A 102 -0.87 5.93 16.77
N LYS A 103 -0.94 7.12 17.36
CA LYS A 103 -0.99 7.30 18.83
C LYS A 103 -2.26 6.68 19.43
N ALA A 104 -3.40 6.86 18.77
CA ALA A 104 -4.67 6.28 19.22
C ALA A 104 -4.69 4.74 19.18
N GLU A 105 -3.92 4.14 18.27
CA GLU A 105 -3.74 2.69 18.16
C GLU A 105 -2.55 2.15 18.96
N GLU A 106 -1.90 2.99 19.79
CA GLU A 106 -0.73 2.63 20.60
C GLU A 106 0.41 2.01 19.76
N GLN A 107 0.58 2.48 18.53
CA GLN A 107 1.65 1.99 17.66
C GLN A 107 3.03 2.33 18.25
N PRO A 108 3.98 1.38 18.22
CA PRO A 108 5.32 1.62 18.74
C PRO A 108 6.02 2.71 17.93
N LEU A 109 6.84 3.51 18.62
CA LEU A 109 7.66 4.52 17.96
C LEU A 109 8.70 3.85 17.06
N VAL A 110 8.81 4.34 15.83
CA VAL A 110 9.78 3.86 14.85
C VAL A 110 10.79 4.97 14.62
N ASN A 111 12.08 4.69 14.82
CA ASN A 111 13.17 5.56 14.40
C ASN A 111 13.70 5.14 13.03
N GLU A 112 14.70 5.87 12.53
CA GLU A 112 15.38 5.57 11.28
C GLU A 112 15.98 4.14 11.24
N HIS A 113 16.23 3.53 12.41
CA HIS A 113 16.80 2.19 12.56
C HIS A 113 15.78 1.09 12.85
N GLY A 114 14.49 1.42 12.97
CA GLY A 114 13.40 0.47 13.21
C GLY A 114 12.60 0.74 14.48
N PHE A 115 11.93 -0.30 14.97
CA PHE A 115 11.09 -0.21 16.17
C PHE A 115 11.93 0.09 17.41
N PHE A 116 11.53 1.10 18.17
CA PHE A 116 12.02 1.27 19.53
C PHE A 116 11.36 0.22 20.43
N PHE A 117 12.18 -0.65 20.98
CA PHE A 117 11.80 -1.49 22.11
C PHE A 117 12.41 -0.83 23.35
N GLU A 118 11.58 -0.39 24.28
CA GLU A 118 11.99 0.00 25.63
C GLU A 118 11.93 -1.21 26.57
#